data_AF-A0AB39PV93-F1
#
_entry.id   AF-A0AB39PV93-F1
#
_cell.length_a   1.000
_cell.length_b   1.000
_cell.length_c   1.000
_cell.angle_alpha   90.00
_cell.angle_beta   90.00
_cell.angle_gamma   90.00
#
_symmetry.space_group_name_H-M   'P 1'
#
loop_
_entity.id
_entity.type
_entity.pdbx_description
1 polymer ?
#
loop_
_entity_poly.entity_id
_entity_poly.type
_entity_poly.pdbx_seq_one_letter_code
_entity_poly.pdbx_strand_id
1 'polypeptide(L)'
;MRKSWILPLVTLATAALGVMAAGVTPASAAPNTPLRVMPLGDSITWGVGSSTGNGYRGPLWNKLAADGHPLDFVGTLRGGSMSDPDNEGHSGYKIHQIAALADASLTRYRPNVVTLKIGTNDLNESYQVSTATDRLRSLVNQITAAAPDATVLVASLVVSTSGSEEQYRAAYNQAIPRIVSDAQAAGKHVAYVDMSSLTTADLADALHPNDSGYQKMADAFHRGVQAADSAGWLKNPAPAAARVQSGITGKCMDVNGANTADGTAVQTWSCGDGANQYWSAYTDGTLRSMGKCLDAAGGATANGTKVQTWACHGGANQVWQPYNGGYRNPASGRCLDIPGSSTTDGTQLQLWDCHGGSNQKWTTLTAG
;
A
#
# COMPACT_ATOMS: atom_id res chain seq x y z
N MET A 1 31.49 95.71 12.76
CA MET A 1 30.56 95.48 11.63
C MET A 1 30.73 94.06 11.13
N ARG A 2 29.60 93.35 10.95
CA ARG A 2 29.34 92.21 10.04
C ARG A 2 30.12 90.91 10.32
N LYS A 3 29.50 89.95 11.02
CA LYS A 3 28.48 88.97 10.57
C LYS A 3 29.13 87.69 10.05
N SER A 4 29.29 86.73 10.96
CA SER A 4 29.51 85.31 10.67
C SER A 4 28.18 84.70 10.23
N TRP A 5 28.12 84.04 9.07
CA TRP A 5 26.93 83.34 8.59
C TRP A 5 27.20 81.84 8.53
N ILE A 6 26.42 81.15 9.34
CA ILE A 6 26.21 79.72 9.43
C ILE A 6 25.59 79.23 8.12
N LEU A 7 26.18 78.23 7.46
CA LEU A 7 25.49 77.42 6.46
C LEU A 7 24.81 76.22 7.17
N PRO A 8 23.54 75.91 6.85
CA PRO A 8 22.82 74.81 7.49
C PRO A 8 23.24 73.45 6.89
N LEU A 9 23.45 72.46 7.76
CA LEU A 9 23.47 71.05 7.40
C LEU A 9 22.07 70.64 6.94
N VAL A 10 21.94 70.19 5.69
CA VAL A 10 20.78 69.44 5.21
C VAL A 10 21.03 67.97 5.51
N THR A 11 20.30 67.42 6.49
CA THR A 11 20.22 65.99 6.75
C THR A 11 19.41 65.31 5.64
N LEU A 12 20.08 64.54 4.77
CA LEU A 12 19.39 63.59 3.90
C LEU A 12 18.89 62.41 4.73
N ALA A 13 17.58 62.33 4.92
CA ALA A 13 16.91 61.12 5.41
C ALA A 13 16.90 60.08 4.28
N THR A 14 17.76 59.07 4.36
CA THR A 14 17.67 57.87 3.52
C THR A 14 16.47 57.04 3.96
N ALA A 15 15.39 57.08 3.16
CA ALA A 15 14.27 56.15 3.30
C ALA A 15 14.74 54.75 2.90
N ALA A 16 14.96 53.88 3.89
CA ALA A 16 15.13 52.45 3.65
C ALA A 16 13.78 51.87 3.24
N LEU A 17 13.60 51.63 1.93
CA LEU A 17 12.53 50.80 1.41
C LEU A 17 12.77 49.36 1.88
N GLY A 18 12.14 48.99 3.00
CA GLY A 18 12.03 47.61 3.44
C GLY A 18 11.21 46.84 2.40
N VAL A 19 11.87 46.03 1.60
CA VAL A 19 11.20 45.01 0.79
C VAL A 19 10.67 43.98 1.78
N MET A 20 9.38 44.07 2.09
CA MET A 20 8.65 42.99 2.75
C MET A 20 8.62 41.83 1.74
N ALA A 21 9.54 40.89 1.87
CA ALA A 21 9.39 39.58 1.24
C ALA A 21 8.09 39.00 1.82
N ALA A 22 7.04 38.92 0.99
CA ALA A 22 5.84 38.19 1.33
C ALA A 22 6.29 36.77 1.73
N GLY A 23 6.14 36.46 3.01
CA GLY A 23 6.41 35.13 3.53
C GLY A 23 5.53 34.17 2.76
N VAL A 24 6.14 33.41 1.85
CA VAL A 24 5.54 32.18 1.36
C VAL A 24 5.39 31.33 2.61
N THR A 25 4.18 31.26 3.16
CA THR A 25 3.83 30.20 4.09
C THR A 25 4.30 28.92 3.42
N PRO A 26 5.22 28.13 4.00
CA PRO A 26 5.59 26.87 3.40
C PRO A 26 4.28 26.14 3.15
N ALA A 27 4.05 25.74 1.91
CA ALA A 27 2.97 24.83 1.60
C ALA A 27 3.08 23.73 2.66
N SER A 28 2.02 23.51 3.44
CA SER A 28 1.95 22.36 4.35
C SER A 28 2.51 21.19 3.57
N ALA A 29 3.65 20.64 4.01
CA ALA A 29 4.18 19.43 3.40
C ALA A 29 2.98 18.46 3.33
N ALA A 30 2.70 17.94 2.13
CA ALA A 30 1.68 16.92 2.01
C ALA A 30 2.02 15.84 3.06
N PRO A 31 1.05 15.35 3.84
CA PRO A 31 1.35 14.34 4.85
C PRO A 31 2.03 13.15 4.18
N ASN A 32 3.09 12.63 4.80
CA ASN A 32 3.82 11.48 4.28
C ASN A 32 2.86 10.31 4.09
N THR A 33 3.10 9.51 3.04
CA THR A 33 2.23 8.39 2.64
C THR A 33 1.86 7.54 3.85
N PRO A 34 0.57 7.37 4.21
CA PRO A 34 0.17 6.46 5.26
C PRO A 34 0.68 5.04 4.98
N LEU A 35 1.20 4.34 5.98
CA LEU A 35 1.75 3.00 5.81
C LEU A 35 0.89 2.00 6.57
N ARG A 36 0.23 1.13 5.82
CA ARG A 36 -0.34 -0.12 6.30
C ARG A 36 0.66 -1.25 6.07
N VAL A 37 1.42 -1.56 7.12
CA VAL A 37 2.56 -2.47 7.05
C VAL A 37 2.14 -3.86 7.50
N MET A 38 2.43 -4.89 6.70
CA MET A 38 2.30 -6.29 7.11
C MET A 38 3.69 -6.89 7.39
N PRO A 39 4.07 -7.08 8.66
CA PRO A 39 5.23 -7.87 9.02
C PRO A 39 4.95 -9.35 8.78
N LEU A 40 5.48 -9.91 7.68
CA LEU A 40 5.23 -11.27 7.23
C LEU A 40 6.48 -12.15 7.43
N GLY A 41 6.33 -13.26 8.15
CA GLY A 41 7.47 -14.17 8.32
C GLY A 41 7.29 -15.23 9.41
N ASP A 42 8.41 -15.63 9.99
CA ASP A 42 8.51 -16.69 10.99
C ASP A 42 8.62 -16.14 12.44
N SER A 43 9.19 -16.94 13.35
CA SER A 43 9.44 -16.58 14.75
C SER A 43 10.28 -15.32 14.93
N ILE A 44 11.13 -14.98 13.95
CA ILE A 44 11.94 -13.76 14.00
C ILE A 44 11.06 -12.54 13.71
N THR A 45 10.05 -12.66 12.83
CA THR A 45 9.05 -11.61 12.64
C THR A 45 8.09 -11.52 13.83
N TRP A 46 7.71 -12.67 14.42
CA TRP A 46 6.96 -12.71 15.68
C TRP A 46 7.69 -11.95 16.81
N GLY A 47 9.01 -12.04 16.86
CA GLY A 47 9.85 -11.34 17.83
C GLY A 47 10.41 -12.22 18.95
N VAL A 48 10.55 -13.54 18.71
CA VAL A 48 11.24 -14.45 19.64
C VAL A 48 12.65 -13.93 19.93
N GLY A 49 13.09 -13.95 21.19
CA GLY A 49 14.39 -13.41 21.61
C GLY A 49 14.39 -11.92 21.96
N SER A 50 13.33 -11.18 21.66
CA SER A 50 13.17 -9.80 22.15
C SER A 50 12.61 -9.77 23.56
N SER A 51 13.18 -8.92 24.43
CA SER A 51 12.68 -8.72 25.80
C SER A 51 11.25 -8.18 25.87
N THR A 52 10.84 -7.46 24.82
CA THR A 52 9.50 -6.86 24.73
C THR A 52 8.51 -7.69 23.92
N GLY A 53 8.99 -8.76 23.27
CA GLY A 53 8.22 -9.52 22.28
C GLY A 53 7.88 -8.74 21.01
N ASN A 54 8.40 -7.51 20.82
CA ASN A 54 8.14 -6.71 19.62
C ASN A 54 9.03 -7.11 18.44
N GLY A 55 10.18 -7.76 18.69
CA GLY A 55 11.17 -8.01 17.65
C GLY A 55 11.61 -6.70 16.97
N TYR A 56 11.81 -6.74 15.64
CA TYR A 56 12.14 -5.53 14.87
C TYR A 56 10.94 -4.58 14.69
N ARG A 57 9.71 -5.06 14.92
CA ARG A 57 8.48 -4.30 14.65
C ARG A 57 8.40 -3.05 15.51
N GLY A 58 8.75 -3.15 16.78
CA GLY A 58 8.74 -2.01 17.72
C GLY A 58 9.69 -0.88 17.29
N PRO A 59 10.99 -1.15 17.09
CA PRO A 59 11.92 -0.12 16.63
C PRO A 59 11.61 0.40 15.22
N LEU A 60 11.09 -0.46 14.32
CA LEU A 60 10.66 -0.03 12.98
C LEU A 60 9.47 0.93 13.06
N TRP A 61 8.46 0.62 13.87
CA TRP A 61 7.31 1.50 14.12
C TRP A 61 7.77 2.89 14.56
N ASN A 62 8.67 2.95 15.56
CA ASN A 62 9.17 4.23 16.08
C ASN A 62 9.89 5.05 15.00
N LYS A 63 10.66 4.40 14.11
CA LYS A 63 11.38 5.06 13.01
C LYS A 63 10.41 5.60 11.97
N LEU A 64 9.45 4.79 11.53
CA LEU A 64 8.46 5.20 10.54
C LEU A 64 7.54 6.32 11.07
N ALA A 65 7.20 6.28 12.36
CA ALA A 65 6.44 7.32 13.02
C ALA A 65 7.27 8.61 13.16
N ALA A 66 8.57 8.51 13.44
CA ALA A 66 9.49 9.65 13.48
C ALA A 66 9.68 10.28 12.09
N ASP A 67 9.63 9.47 11.02
CA ASP A 67 9.56 9.94 9.64
C ASP A 67 8.21 10.59 9.31
N GLY A 68 7.23 10.59 10.22
CA GLY A 68 5.95 11.30 10.06
C GLY A 68 4.88 10.52 9.28
N HIS A 69 5.08 9.22 9.01
CA HIS A 69 4.06 8.38 8.40
C HIS A 69 2.94 8.07 9.40
N PRO A 70 1.65 8.25 9.04
CA PRO A 70 0.55 7.57 9.73
C PRO A 70 0.71 6.05 9.60
N LEU A 71 0.65 5.30 10.69
CA LEU A 71 0.95 3.86 10.72
C LEU A 71 -0.24 3.00 11.16
N ASP A 72 -0.33 1.84 10.52
CA ASP A 72 -1.25 0.74 10.80
C ASP A 72 -0.50 -0.57 10.53
N PHE A 73 -0.04 -1.26 11.57
CA PHE A 73 0.53 -2.60 11.40
C PHE A 73 -0.62 -3.59 11.32
N VAL A 74 -0.53 -4.56 10.40
CA VAL A 74 -1.64 -5.47 10.13
C VAL A 74 -1.19 -6.92 10.01
N GLY A 75 -2.09 -7.80 10.39
CA GLY A 75 -1.95 -9.24 10.25
C GLY A 75 -2.95 -9.97 11.13
N THR A 76 -2.96 -11.30 11.03
CA THR A 76 -3.86 -12.15 11.83
C THR A 76 -3.43 -12.30 13.28
N LEU A 77 -2.16 -12.05 13.59
CA LEU A 77 -1.60 -12.26 14.91
C LEU A 77 -1.31 -10.94 15.61
N ARG A 78 -1.22 -10.99 16.94
CA ARG A 78 -0.95 -9.83 17.79
C ARG A 78 0.01 -10.22 18.91
N GLY A 79 1.16 -9.55 19.01
CA GLY A 79 2.20 -9.91 19.99
C GLY A 79 3.22 -8.80 20.24
N GLY A 80 3.67 -8.71 21.50
CA GLY A 80 4.59 -7.68 21.99
C GLY A 80 3.90 -6.54 22.74
N SER A 81 4.70 -5.64 23.33
CA SER A 81 4.23 -4.52 24.16
C SER A 81 4.03 -3.18 23.42
N MET A 82 4.27 -3.13 22.10
CA MET A 82 4.10 -1.91 21.29
C MET A 82 2.62 -1.50 21.15
N SER A 83 2.38 -0.24 20.77
CA SER A 83 1.03 0.33 20.62
C SER A 83 0.19 -0.40 19.57
N ASP A 84 0.83 -0.83 18.49
CA ASP A 84 0.21 -1.63 17.44
C ASP A 84 0.99 -2.93 17.21
N PRO A 85 0.69 -3.99 17.99
CA PRO A 85 1.41 -5.25 17.96
C PRO A 85 0.94 -6.22 16.87
N ASP A 86 0.08 -5.79 15.95
CA ASP A 86 -0.44 -6.64 14.87
C ASP A 86 0.67 -7.05 13.90
N ASN A 87 0.65 -8.32 13.47
CA ASN A 87 1.66 -8.89 12.59
C ASN A 87 1.21 -10.22 11.97
N GLU A 88 1.99 -10.71 11.01
CA GLU A 88 1.83 -12.00 10.33
C GLU A 88 3.10 -12.85 10.50
N GLY A 89 3.69 -12.83 11.71
CA GLY A 89 4.88 -13.60 12.10
C GLY A 89 4.51 -14.93 12.75
N HIS A 90 4.70 -16.04 12.05
CA HIS A 90 4.26 -17.36 12.49
C HIS A 90 5.45 -18.23 12.95
N SER A 91 5.58 -18.43 14.27
CA SER A 91 6.71 -19.20 14.83
C SER A 91 6.75 -20.63 14.29
N GLY A 92 7.93 -21.06 13.83
CA GLY A 92 8.15 -22.39 13.23
C GLY A 92 7.69 -22.55 11.78
N TYR A 93 7.08 -21.53 11.17
CA TYR A 93 6.56 -21.66 9.80
C TYR A 93 7.68 -21.64 8.77
N LYS A 94 7.48 -22.47 7.74
CA LYS A 94 8.30 -22.56 6.54
C LYS A 94 7.66 -21.74 5.40
N ILE A 95 8.42 -21.53 4.32
CA ILE A 95 7.96 -20.74 3.17
C ILE A 95 6.59 -21.21 2.64
N HIS A 96 6.38 -22.53 2.53
CA HIS A 96 5.12 -23.07 1.99
C HIS A 96 3.90 -22.81 2.90
N GLN A 97 4.11 -22.73 4.21
CA GLN A 97 3.03 -22.46 5.18
C GLN A 97 2.64 -20.97 5.15
N ILE A 98 3.63 -20.08 5.01
CA ILE A 98 3.37 -18.66 4.75
C ILE A 98 2.66 -18.47 3.41
N ALA A 99 3.07 -19.18 2.36
CA ALA A 99 2.38 -19.13 1.06
C ALA A 99 0.91 -19.58 1.15
N ALA A 100 0.60 -20.58 1.99
CA ALA A 100 -0.76 -21.08 2.16
C ALA A 100 -1.73 -20.08 2.82
N LEU A 101 -1.23 -19.10 3.59
CA LEU A 101 -2.07 -18.07 4.23
C LEU A 101 -1.99 -16.69 3.56
N ALA A 102 -0.98 -16.46 2.73
CA ALA A 102 -0.67 -15.13 2.18
C ALA A 102 -1.87 -14.47 1.48
N ASP A 103 -2.58 -15.19 0.61
CA ASP A 103 -3.69 -14.60 -0.15
C ASP A 103 -4.84 -14.13 0.75
N ALA A 104 -5.18 -14.91 1.77
CA ALA A 104 -6.23 -14.56 2.72
C ALA A 104 -5.84 -13.33 3.54
N SER A 105 -4.62 -13.29 4.06
CA SER A 105 -4.12 -12.14 4.84
C SER A 105 -3.99 -10.89 3.97
N LEU A 106 -3.40 -10.97 2.77
CA LEU A 106 -3.23 -9.83 1.87
C LEU A 106 -4.57 -9.29 1.39
N THR A 107 -5.54 -10.17 1.10
CA THR A 107 -6.90 -9.75 0.71
C THR A 107 -7.63 -9.07 1.85
N ARG A 108 -7.53 -9.61 3.06
CA ARG A 108 -8.22 -9.08 4.25
C ARG A 108 -7.65 -7.76 4.71
N TYR A 109 -6.32 -7.69 4.85
CA TYR A 109 -5.64 -6.58 5.49
C TYR A 109 -5.14 -5.54 4.50
N ARG A 110 -5.01 -5.87 3.21
CA ARG A 110 -4.69 -4.91 2.14
C ARG A 110 -3.49 -3.99 2.47
N PRO A 111 -2.33 -4.54 2.85
CA PRO A 111 -1.15 -3.71 3.14
C PRO A 111 -0.65 -2.99 1.88
N ASN A 112 -0.03 -1.82 2.06
CA ASN A 112 0.76 -1.16 1.01
C ASN A 112 2.27 -1.35 1.21
N VAL A 113 2.69 -1.89 2.35
CA VAL A 113 4.07 -2.31 2.61
C VAL A 113 4.06 -3.70 3.23
N VAL A 114 4.87 -4.61 2.69
CA VAL A 114 5.08 -5.96 3.26
C VAL A 114 6.55 -6.13 3.58
N THR A 115 6.89 -6.38 4.84
CA THR A 115 8.25 -6.82 5.21
C THR A 115 8.27 -8.34 5.25
N LEU A 116 8.99 -8.97 4.32
CA LEU A 116 9.06 -10.41 4.19
C LEU A 116 10.41 -10.94 4.67
N LYS A 117 10.39 -11.75 5.74
CA LYS A 117 11.54 -12.55 6.18
C LYS A 117 11.10 -13.97 6.47
N ILE A 118 11.49 -14.91 5.62
CA ILE A 118 11.12 -16.33 5.75
C ILE A 118 12.21 -17.23 5.16
N GLY A 119 12.26 -18.48 5.62
CA GLY A 119 13.19 -19.51 5.16
C GLY A 119 14.11 -20.06 6.25
N THR A 120 14.19 -19.41 7.42
CA THR A 120 15.02 -19.88 8.54
C THR A 120 14.65 -21.32 8.93
N ASN A 121 13.35 -21.62 9.07
CA ASN A 121 12.89 -22.96 9.44
C ASN A 121 13.07 -23.99 8.31
N ASP A 122 13.00 -23.56 7.05
CA ASP A 122 13.29 -24.44 5.91
C ASP A 122 14.73 -24.96 5.96
N LEU A 123 15.69 -24.06 6.24
CA LEU A 123 17.10 -24.43 6.33
C LEU A 123 17.43 -25.18 7.62
N ASN A 124 16.97 -24.66 8.77
CA ASN A 124 17.26 -25.23 10.08
C ASN A 124 16.74 -26.65 10.25
N GLU A 125 15.59 -26.98 9.66
CA GLU A 125 15.01 -28.33 9.68
C GLU A 125 15.37 -29.16 8.43
N SER A 126 16.26 -28.66 7.57
CA SER A 126 16.64 -29.32 6.30
C SER A 126 15.44 -29.69 5.41
N TYR A 127 14.38 -28.89 5.46
CA TYR A 127 13.15 -29.12 4.72
C TYR A 127 13.28 -28.57 3.29
N GLN A 128 13.39 -29.47 2.32
CA GLN A 128 13.40 -29.14 0.88
C GLN A 128 14.32 -27.95 0.56
N VAL A 129 15.54 -27.97 1.10
CA VAL A 129 16.51 -26.86 0.97
C VAL A 129 16.82 -26.54 -0.50
N SER A 130 16.92 -27.57 -1.34
CA SER A 130 17.22 -27.41 -2.77
C SER A 130 16.20 -26.59 -3.55
N THR A 131 14.95 -26.48 -3.07
CA THR A 131 13.88 -25.71 -3.71
C THR A 131 13.43 -24.50 -2.87
N ALA A 132 14.11 -24.21 -1.77
CA ALA A 132 13.71 -23.13 -0.87
C ALA A 132 13.69 -21.76 -1.57
N THR A 133 14.69 -21.47 -2.42
CA THR A 133 14.77 -20.21 -3.17
C THR A 133 13.69 -20.10 -4.25
N ASP A 134 13.32 -21.21 -4.91
CA ASP A 134 12.20 -21.24 -5.87
C ASP A 134 10.85 -21.03 -5.17
N ARG A 135 10.68 -21.60 -3.98
CA ARG A 135 9.49 -21.37 -3.15
C ARG A 135 9.43 -19.92 -2.66
N LEU A 136 10.55 -19.31 -2.27
CA LEU A 136 10.60 -17.88 -1.94
C LEU A 136 10.22 -17.01 -3.13
N ARG A 137 10.77 -17.29 -4.32
CA ARG A 137 10.42 -16.60 -5.57
C ARG A 137 8.92 -16.69 -5.85
N SER A 138 8.35 -17.88 -5.69
CA SER A 138 6.92 -18.14 -5.90
C SER A 138 6.06 -17.35 -4.90
N LEU A 139 6.48 -17.28 -3.63
CA LEU A 139 5.82 -16.46 -2.62
C LEU A 139 5.89 -14.96 -2.94
N VAL A 140 7.03 -14.43 -3.40
CA VAL A 140 7.15 -13.02 -3.83
C VAL A 140 6.20 -12.73 -5.00
N ASN A 141 6.12 -13.64 -5.97
CA ASN A 141 5.18 -13.52 -7.10
C ASN A 141 3.72 -13.54 -6.63
N GLN A 142 3.38 -14.42 -5.68
CA GLN A 142 2.04 -14.48 -5.08
C GLN A 142 1.68 -13.17 -4.36
N ILE A 143 2.56 -12.65 -3.51
CA ILE A 143 2.34 -11.39 -2.78
C ILE A 143 2.13 -10.24 -3.75
N THR A 144 2.98 -10.10 -4.77
CA THR A 144 2.90 -9.01 -5.77
C THR A 144 1.76 -9.18 -6.80
N ALA A 145 1.11 -10.34 -6.83
CA ALA A 145 -0.13 -10.56 -7.57
C ALA A 145 -1.35 -10.20 -6.73
N ALA A 146 -1.37 -10.58 -5.45
CA ALA A 146 -2.48 -10.30 -4.53
C ALA A 146 -2.53 -8.83 -4.07
N ALA A 147 -1.37 -8.19 -3.92
CA ALA A 147 -1.22 -6.79 -3.52
C ALA A 147 -0.35 -6.03 -4.54
N PRO A 148 -0.85 -5.78 -5.76
CA PRO A 148 -0.05 -5.19 -6.85
C PRO A 148 0.37 -3.73 -6.61
N ASP A 149 -0.32 -3.02 -5.71
CA ASP A 149 0.02 -1.66 -5.29
C ASP A 149 0.99 -1.62 -4.09
N ALA A 150 1.30 -2.76 -3.47
CA ALA A 150 2.18 -2.81 -2.32
C ALA A 150 3.66 -2.82 -2.71
N THR A 151 4.47 -2.19 -1.87
CA THR A 151 5.93 -2.38 -1.86
C THR A 151 6.28 -3.60 -1.01
N VAL A 152 7.05 -4.53 -1.57
CA VAL A 152 7.49 -5.76 -0.87
C VAL A 152 8.99 -5.68 -0.57
N LEU A 153 9.34 -5.70 0.71
CA LEU A 153 10.71 -5.64 1.21
C LEU A 153 11.17 -7.05 1.60
N VAL A 154 11.98 -7.70 0.76
CA VAL A 154 12.42 -9.09 0.94
C VAL A 154 13.79 -9.12 1.62
N ALA A 155 13.81 -9.57 2.87
CA ALA A 155 15.02 -9.60 3.67
C ALA A 155 15.84 -10.87 3.47
N SER A 156 17.17 -10.73 3.50
CA SER A 156 18.06 -11.88 3.73
C SER A 156 17.85 -12.47 5.11
N LEU A 157 18.18 -13.75 5.26
CA LEU A 157 18.25 -14.37 6.58
C LEU A 157 19.37 -13.74 7.41
N VAL A 158 19.07 -13.54 8.69
CA VAL A 158 20.05 -13.10 9.69
C VAL A 158 21.07 -14.21 9.95
N VAL A 159 22.22 -13.86 10.52
CA VAL A 159 23.19 -14.85 11.03
C VAL A 159 22.55 -15.80 12.05
N SER A 160 23.03 -17.04 12.11
CA SER A 160 22.65 -18.07 13.08
C SER A 160 23.89 -18.89 13.45
N THR A 161 23.90 -19.50 14.62
CA THR A 161 24.89 -20.49 15.05
C THR A 161 24.34 -21.93 15.03
N SER A 162 23.13 -22.13 14.47
CA SER A 162 22.61 -23.47 14.21
C SER A 162 23.31 -24.08 13.01
N GLY A 163 24.09 -25.14 13.22
CA GLY A 163 24.86 -25.76 12.14
C GLY A 163 24.01 -26.25 10.96
N SER A 164 22.74 -26.61 11.18
CA SER A 164 21.83 -27.02 10.10
C SER A 164 21.39 -25.86 9.21
N GLU A 165 21.15 -24.68 9.80
CA GLU A 165 20.83 -23.45 9.06
C GLU A 165 22.07 -22.86 8.40
N GLU A 166 23.15 -22.75 9.18
CA GLU A 166 24.35 -21.98 8.83
C GLU A 166 25.00 -22.48 7.53
N GLN A 167 25.04 -23.80 7.33
CA GLN A 167 25.61 -24.42 6.13
C GLN A 167 24.87 -24.04 4.83
N TYR A 168 23.59 -23.65 4.90
CA TYR A 168 22.77 -23.35 3.71
C TYR A 168 22.51 -21.86 3.53
N ARG A 169 22.63 -21.06 4.60
CA ARG A 169 22.27 -19.64 4.63
C ARG A 169 22.96 -18.81 3.55
N ALA A 170 24.26 -19.03 3.31
CA ALA A 170 25.02 -18.24 2.35
C ALA A 170 24.45 -18.37 0.93
N ALA A 171 24.18 -19.60 0.48
CA ALA A 171 23.59 -19.86 -0.83
C ALA A 171 22.16 -19.31 -0.94
N TYR A 172 21.35 -19.46 0.12
CA TYR A 172 20.00 -18.91 0.17
C TYR A 172 20.02 -17.38 0.05
N ASN A 173 20.82 -16.69 0.86
CA ASN A 173 20.93 -15.23 0.85
C ASN A 173 21.47 -14.70 -0.49
N GLN A 174 22.42 -15.40 -1.12
CA GLN A 174 22.97 -15.01 -2.42
C GLN A 174 21.92 -15.04 -3.54
N ALA A 175 20.88 -15.87 -3.43
CA ALA A 175 19.82 -15.95 -4.42
C ALA A 175 18.79 -14.81 -4.36
N ILE A 176 18.60 -14.20 -3.18
CA ILE A 176 17.52 -13.22 -2.95
C ILE A 176 17.65 -11.97 -3.83
N PRO A 177 18.84 -11.33 -3.98
CA PRO A 177 18.98 -10.19 -4.88
C PRO A 177 18.54 -10.49 -6.32
N ARG A 178 18.75 -11.73 -6.79
CA ARG A 178 18.29 -12.13 -8.13
C ARG A 178 16.78 -12.26 -8.20
N ILE A 179 16.13 -12.85 -7.18
CA ILE A 179 14.66 -12.92 -7.08
C ILE A 179 14.05 -11.52 -7.13
N VAL A 180 14.62 -10.58 -6.36
CA VAL A 180 14.19 -9.18 -6.33
C VAL A 180 14.38 -8.52 -7.70
N SER A 181 15.54 -8.67 -8.32
CA SER A 181 15.84 -8.08 -9.64
C SER A 181 14.90 -8.61 -10.72
N ASP A 182 14.59 -9.90 -10.72
CA ASP A 182 13.65 -10.49 -11.69
C ASP A 182 12.22 -9.93 -11.48
N ALA A 183 11.79 -9.70 -10.22
CA ALA A 183 10.50 -9.09 -9.92
C ALA A 183 10.44 -7.60 -10.34
N GLN A 184 11.51 -6.84 -10.12
CA GLN A 184 11.63 -5.46 -10.59
C GLN A 184 11.61 -5.38 -12.12
N ALA A 185 12.27 -6.30 -12.82
CA ALA A 185 12.23 -6.40 -14.28
C ALA A 185 10.81 -6.71 -14.81
N ALA A 186 9.98 -7.37 -14.00
CA ALA A 186 8.55 -7.57 -14.27
C ALA A 186 7.66 -6.37 -13.84
N GLY A 187 8.26 -5.23 -13.49
CA GLY A 187 7.55 -4.00 -13.12
C GLY A 187 6.97 -4.02 -11.70
N LYS A 188 7.41 -4.93 -10.82
CA LYS A 188 6.93 -5.01 -9.43
C LYS A 188 7.78 -4.14 -8.50
N HIS A 189 7.14 -3.54 -7.50
CA HIS A 189 7.82 -2.79 -6.44
C HIS A 189 8.35 -3.73 -5.35
N VAL A 190 9.45 -4.42 -5.65
CA VAL A 190 10.13 -5.32 -4.71
C VAL A 190 11.54 -4.79 -4.44
N ALA A 191 11.96 -4.77 -3.18
CA ALA A 191 13.31 -4.37 -2.80
C ALA A 191 13.98 -5.44 -1.93
N TYR A 192 15.31 -5.54 -2.06
CA TYR A 192 16.14 -6.39 -1.21
C TYR A 192 16.48 -5.64 0.08
N VAL A 193 16.35 -6.31 1.22
CA VAL A 193 16.77 -5.79 2.52
C VAL A 193 17.92 -6.62 3.05
N ASP A 194 19.09 -6.01 3.15
CA ASP A 194 20.29 -6.67 3.62
C ASP A 194 20.37 -6.72 5.16
N MET A 195 20.41 -7.93 5.71
CA MET A 195 20.55 -8.21 7.14
C MET A 195 21.99 -8.57 7.55
N SER A 196 22.97 -8.37 6.67
CA SER A 196 24.38 -8.74 6.90
C SER A 196 25.06 -7.98 8.06
N SER A 197 24.47 -6.88 8.55
CA SER A 197 25.00 -6.12 9.69
C SER A 197 24.85 -6.84 11.04
N LEU A 198 24.00 -7.87 11.11
CA LEU A 198 23.85 -8.70 12.30
C LEU A 198 25.00 -9.69 12.42
N THR A 199 25.52 -9.83 13.64
CA THR A 199 26.61 -10.74 14.01
C THR A 199 26.12 -11.74 15.06
N THR A 200 26.92 -12.76 15.36
CA THR A 200 26.54 -13.74 16.40
C THR A 200 26.39 -13.13 17.80
N ALA A 201 26.99 -11.96 18.05
CA ALA A 201 26.80 -11.19 19.28
C ALA A 201 25.38 -10.59 19.39
N ASP A 202 24.67 -10.50 18.27
CA ASP A 202 23.31 -9.96 18.20
C ASP A 202 22.22 -11.04 18.37
N LEU A 203 22.60 -12.25 18.81
CA LEU A 203 21.69 -13.36 19.02
C LEU A 203 21.30 -13.53 20.50
N ALA A 204 20.06 -13.94 20.74
CA ALA A 204 19.56 -14.36 22.05
C ALA A 204 19.69 -15.88 22.25
N ASP A 205 19.60 -16.64 21.17
CA ASP A 205 19.85 -18.08 21.12
C ASP A 205 20.53 -18.46 19.78
N ALA A 206 20.52 -19.73 19.38
CA ALA A 206 21.21 -20.13 18.14
C ALA A 206 20.58 -19.55 16.85
N LEU A 207 19.33 -19.12 16.87
CA LEU A 207 18.55 -18.72 15.70
C LEU A 207 18.04 -17.28 15.78
N HIS A 208 17.64 -16.84 16.97
CA HIS A 208 16.84 -15.64 17.15
C HIS A 208 17.71 -14.45 17.57
N PRO A 209 17.49 -13.26 16.96
CA PRO A 209 18.11 -12.03 17.41
C PRO A 209 17.75 -11.68 18.86
N ASN A 210 18.67 -11.02 19.56
CA ASN A 210 18.36 -10.27 20.78
C ASN A 210 17.90 -8.85 20.42
N ASP A 211 17.63 -8.02 21.42
CA ASP A 211 17.12 -6.65 21.19
C ASP A 211 18.09 -5.79 20.33
N SER A 212 19.41 -5.96 20.46
CA SER A 212 20.40 -5.26 19.61
C SER A 212 20.29 -5.71 18.15
N GLY A 213 20.15 -7.02 17.91
CA GLY A 213 19.93 -7.54 16.57
C GLY A 213 18.62 -7.04 15.95
N TYR A 214 17.55 -6.99 16.75
CA TYR A 214 16.27 -6.45 16.27
C TYR A 214 16.32 -4.95 15.94
N GLN A 215 17.14 -4.15 16.63
CA GLN A 215 17.39 -2.76 16.21
C GLN A 215 18.03 -2.70 14.82
N LYS A 216 19.05 -3.52 14.55
CA LYS A 216 19.72 -3.58 13.25
C LYS A 216 18.79 -4.04 12.13
N MET A 217 17.91 -5.00 12.41
CA MET A 217 16.87 -5.43 11.46
C MET A 217 15.90 -4.29 11.16
N ALA A 218 15.46 -3.55 12.18
CA ALA A 218 14.59 -2.41 12.00
C ALA A 218 15.26 -1.31 11.17
N ASP A 219 16.54 -1.03 11.40
CA ASP A 219 17.32 -0.10 10.57
C ASP A 219 17.39 -0.54 9.10
N ALA A 220 17.56 -1.84 8.85
CA ALA A 220 17.60 -2.38 7.49
C ALA A 220 16.25 -2.24 6.78
N PHE A 221 15.15 -2.63 7.42
CA PHE A 221 13.81 -2.44 6.85
C PHE A 221 13.46 -0.97 6.66
N HIS A 222 13.83 -0.10 7.62
CA HIS A 222 13.61 1.33 7.54
C HIS A 222 14.32 1.95 6.33
N ARG A 223 15.60 1.62 6.09
CA ARG A 223 16.31 2.00 4.85
C ARG A 223 15.59 1.50 3.60
N GLY A 224 15.04 0.29 3.65
CA GLY A 224 14.23 -0.27 2.56
C GLY A 224 12.98 0.56 2.26
N VAL A 225 12.24 0.98 3.30
CA VAL A 225 11.08 1.86 3.16
C VAL A 225 11.49 3.23 2.59
N GLN A 226 12.55 3.84 3.11
CA GLN A 226 13.04 5.14 2.62
C GLN A 226 13.49 5.08 1.15
N ALA A 227 14.14 3.99 0.74
CA ALA A 227 14.52 3.77 -0.64
C ALA A 227 13.29 3.60 -1.56
N ALA A 228 12.27 2.88 -1.10
CA ALA A 228 11.02 2.73 -1.83
C ALA A 228 10.26 4.06 -1.96
N ASP A 229 10.26 4.88 -0.91
CA ASP A 229 9.66 6.22 -0.94
C ASP A 229 10.38 7.14 -1.94
N SER A 230 11.71 7.14 -1.88
CA SER A 230 12.57 7.90 -2.81
C SER A 230 12.38 7.47 -4.27
N ALA A 231 12.01 6.20 -4.49
CA ALA A 231 11.68 5.66 -5.81
C ALA A 231 10.22 5.90 -6.25
N GLY A 232 9.40 6.54 -5.40
CA GLY A 232 7.97 6.79 -5.64
C GLY A 232 7.12 5.52 -5.59
N TRP A 233 7.57 4.47 -4.91
CA TRP A 233 6.88 3.18 -4.86
C TRP A 233 5.82 3.10 -3.75
N LEU A 234 5.95 3.94 -2.72
CA LEU A 234 4.95 4.03 -1.66
C LEU A 234 3.70 4.74 -2.17
N LYS A 235 2.58 4.03 -2.11
CA LYS A 235 1.24 4.52 -2.44
C LYS A 235 0.38 4.46 -1.19
N ASN A 236 -0.66 5.29 -1.08
CA ASN A 236 -1.62 5.16 0.02
C ASN A 236 -2.14 3.71 0.14
N PRO A 237 -2.43 3.22 1.36
CA PRO A 237 -3.05 1.93 1.55
C PRO A 237 -4.35 1.87 0.76
N ALA A 238 -4.63 0.72 0.13
CA ALA A 238 -5.91 0.53 -0.53
C ALA A 238 -7.04 0.83 0.49
N PRO A 239 -7.96 1.75 0.17
CA PRO A 239 -9.05 2.10 1.07
C PRO A 239 -9.93 0.88 1.31
N ALA A 240 -10.54 0.81 2.49
CA ALA A 240 -11.42 -0.31 2.82
C ALA A 240 -12.49 -0.46 1.74
N ALA A 241 -12.61 -1.67 1.20
CA ALA A 241 -13.61 -1.94 0.18
C ALA A 241 -14.98 -2.05 0.85
N ALA A 242 -15.98 -1.41 0.25
CA ALA A 242 -17.37 -1.52 0.71
C ALA A 242 -18.27 -1.87 -0.47
N ARG A 243 -19.39 -2.52 -0.15
CA ARG A 243 -20.41 -2.84 -1.15
C ARG A 243 -21.10 -1.54 -1.58
N VAL A 244 -21.13 -1.29 -2.90
CA VAL A 244 -21.77 -0.08 -3.45
C VAL A 244 -23.19 -0.41 -3.87
N GLN A 245 -24.16 -0.10 -3.00
CA GLN A 245 -25.58 -0.35 -3.26
C GLN A 245 -26.18 0.74 -4.13
N SER A 246 -27.07 0.38 -5.03
CA SER A 246 -27.87 1.31 -5.82
C SER A 246 -29.04 1.86 -4.99
N GLY A 247 -29.59 3.00 -5.40
CA GLY A 247 -30.91 3.45 -4.97
C GLY A 247 -32.06 2.58 -5.48
N ILE A 248 -31.81 1.66 -6.43
CA ILE A 248 -32.73 0.56 -6.75
C ILE A 248 -32.55 -0.54 -5.71
N THR A 249 -33.59 -0.78 -4.90
CA THR A 249 -33.56 -1.71 -3.77
C THR A 249 -33.00 -3.07 -4.15
N GLY A 250 -32.03 -3.55 -3.36
CA GLY A 250 -31.42 -4.87 -3.52
C GLY A 250 -30.41 -4.99 -4.65
N LYS A 251 -30.09 -3.91 -5.37
CA LYS A 251 -29.09 -3.91 -6.46
C LYS A 251 -27.76 -3.32 -6.01
N CYS A 252 -26.69 -3.90 -6.50
CA CYS A 252 -25.31 -3.51 -6.21
C CYS A 252 -24.51 -3.31 -7.51
N MET A 253 -23.51 -2.43 -7.46
CA MET A 253 -22.54 -2.27 -8.53
C MET A 253 -21.64 -3.50 -8.60
N ASP A 254 -21.65 -4.17 -9.73
CA ASP A 254 -21.12 -5.53 -9.89
C ASP A 254 -20.16 -5.58 -11.08
N VAL A 255 -18.97 -6.15 -10.90
CA VAL A 255 -18.08 -6.51 -12.01
C VAL A 255 -18.54 -7.86 -12.56
N ASN A 256 -18.94 -7.89 -13.83
CA ASN A 256 -19.59 -9.05 -14.42
C ASN A 256 -18.73 -10.33 -14.31
N GLY A 257 -19.29 -11.35 -13.67
CA GLY A 257 -18.65 -12.66 -13.51
C GLY A 257 -17.35 -12.63 -12.71
N ALA A 258 -17.10 -11.57 -11.92
CA ALA A 258 -15.82 -11.37 -11.24
C ALA A 258 -14.61 -11.43 -12.20
N ASN A 259 -14.80 -11.03 -13.46
CA ASN A 259 -13.75 -11.09 -14.49
C ASN A 259 -12.79 -9.90 -14.37
N THR A 260 -11.49 -10.16 -14.47
CA THR A 260 -10.41 -9.17 -14.35
C THR A 260 -9.85 -8.70 -15.71
N ALA A 261 -10.43 -9.15 -16.83
CA ALA A 261 -10.08 -8.68 -18.15
C ALA A 261 -10.49 -7.21 -18.35
N ASP A 262 -9.67 -6.45 -19.08
CA ASP A 262 -10.02 -5.09 -19.50
C ASP A 262 -11.26 -5.10 -20.38
N GLY A 263 -12.16 -4.14 -20.14
CA GLY A 263 -13.45 -4.05 -20.84
C GLY A 263 -14.56 -4.90 -20.22
N THR A 264 -14.31 -5.56 -19.09
CA THR A 264 -15.36 -6.29 -18.37
C THR A 264 -16.48 -5.32 -17.97
N ALA A 265 -17.73 -5.66 -18.32
CA ALA A 265 -18.89 -4.84 -18.02
C ALA A 265 -19.05 -4.62 -16.50
N VAL A 266 -19.31 -3.37 -16.11
CA VAL A 266 -19.85 -3.07 -14.78
C VAL A 266 -21.36 -2.99 -14.91
N GLN A 267 -22.05 -3.78 -14.11
CA GLN A 267 -23.49 -4.01 -14.21
C GLN A 267 -24.17 -3.83 -12.85
N THR A 268 -25.50 -3.89 -12.86
CA THR A 268 -26.26 -4.17 -11.64
C THR A 268 -26.42 -5.66 -11.44
N TRP A 269 -26.31 -6.08 -10.19
CA TRP A 269 -26.68 -7.43 -9.78
C TRP A 269 -27.35 -7.40 -8.40
N SER A 270 -28.10 -8.45 -8.06
CA SER A 270 -28.64 -8.63 -6.72
C SER A 270 -27.49 -8.63 -5.70
N CYS A 271 -27.62 -7.85 -4.64
CA CYS A 271 -26.56 -7.69 -3.65
C CYS A 271 -26.24 -9.02 -2.95
N GLY A 272 -24.96 -9.37 -2.91
CA GLY A 272 -24.41 -10.49 -2.15
C GLY A 272 -23.10 -10.08 -1.47
N ASP A 273 -22.26 -11.08 -1.18
CA ASP A 273 -20.96 -10.90 -0.50
C ASP A 273 -19.77 -11.26 -1.41
N GLY A 274 -20.01 -11.37 -2.72
CA GLY A 274 -18.97 -11.60 -3.72
C GLY A 274 -18.04 -10.40 -3.85
N ALA A 275 -16.72 -10.64 -3.91
CA ALA A 275 -15.69 -9.60 -3.97
C ALA A 275 -15.88 -8.63 -5.16
N ASN A 276 -16.53 -9.08 -6.23
CA ASN A 276 -16.85 -8.30 -7.43
C ASN A 276 -17.94 -7.22 -7.21
N GLN A 277 -18.54 -7.15 -6.02
CA GLN A 277 -19.46 -6.08 -5.62
C GLN A 277 -18.87 -5.08 -4.62
N TYR A 278 -17.61 -5.29 -4.23
CA TYR A 278 -16.90 -4.41 -3.30
C TYR A 278 -15.97 -3.49 -4.08
N TRP A 279 -16.06 -2.20 -3.75
CA TRP A 279 -15.30 -1.14 -4.39
C TRP A 279 -14.59 -0.32 -3.32
N SER A 280 -13.47 0.28 -3.70
CA SER A 280 -12.71 1.24 -2.90
C SER A 280 -12.62 2.56 -3.66
N ALA A 281 -12.86 3.68 -2.98
CA ALA A 281 -12.61 5.01 -3.53
C ALA A 281 -11.22 5.48 -3.13
N TYR A 282 -10.45 5.99 -4.08
CA TYR A 282 -9.09 6.50 -3.87
C TYR A 282 -9.04 8.03 -3.97
N THR A 283 -8.04 8.64 -3.33
CA THR A 283 -7.82 10.11 -3.38
C THR A 283 -7.52 10.67 -4.77
N ASP A 284 -7.10 9.84 -5.71
CA ASP A 284 -6.97 10.19 -7.14
C ASP A 284 -8.31 10.28 -7.89
N GLY A 285 -9.43 10.03 -7.20
CA GLY A 285 -10.78 10.06 -7.74
C GLY A 285 -11.19 8.77 -8.45
N THR A 286 -10.36 7.72 -8.43
CA THR A 286 -10.74 6.43 -9.00
C THR A 286 -11.61 5.62 -8.04
N LEU A 287 -12.61 4.92 -8.58
CA LEU A 287 -13.28 3.81 -7.92
C LEU A 287 -12.66 2.51 -8.44
N ARG A 288 -12.17 1.66 -7.56
CA ARG A 288 -11.47 0.43 -7.96
C ARG A 288 -12.14 -0.81 -7.39
N SER A 289 -12.19 -1.85 -8.21
CA SER A 289 -12.57 -3.21 -7.80
C SER A 289 -11.71 -4.20 -8.56
N MET A 290 -11.36 -5.31 -7.92
CA MET A 290 -10.59 -6.40 -8.53
C MET A 290 -9.29 -5.96 -9.24
N GLY A 291 -8.63 -4.91 -8.73
CA GLY A 291 -7.38 -4.37 -9.29
C GLY A 291 -7.56 -3.50 -10.54
N LYS A 292 -8.79 -3.11 -10.88
CA LYS A 292 -9.14 -2.30 -12.05
C LYS A 292 -9.93 -1.06 -11.64
N CYS A 293 -9.93 -0.04 -12.49
CA CYS A 293 -10.66 1.21 -12.30
C CYS A 293 -12.04 1.13 -12.97
N LEU A 294 -13.05 1.77 -12.36
CA LEU A 294 -14.33 2.05 -12.97
C LEU A 294 -14.10 3.03 -14.14
N ASP A 295 -14.50 2.63 -15.34
CA ASP A 295 -14.05 3.26 -16.58
C ASP A 295 -15.25 3.56 -17.48
N ALA A 296 -15.37 4.82 -17.92
CA ALA A 296 -16.25 5.15 -19.03
C ALA A 296 -15.57 4.77 -20.35
N ALA A 297 -16.17 3.82 -21.07
CA ALA A 297 -15.50 3.10 -22.16
C ALA A 297 -15.00 4.02 -23.27
N GLY A 298 -13.73 3.83 -23.64
CA GLY A 298 -13.06 4.58 -24.71
C GLY A 298 -12.90 6.09 -24.42
N GLY A 299 -13.13 6.52 -23.19
CA GLY A 299 -13.15 7.94 -22.83
C GLY A 299 -14.30 8.73 -23.44
N ALA A 300 -15.33 8.06 -23.96
CA ALA A 300 -16.49 8.72 -24.54
C ALA A 300 -17.28 9.47 -23.47
N THR A 301 -17.86 10.60 -23.86
CA THR A 301 -18.56 11.50 -22.92
C THR A 301 -20.06 11.56 -23.15
N ALA A 302 -20.61 10.88 -24.17
CA ALA A 302 -22.02 10.94 -24.54
C ALA A 302 -22.93 10.09 -23.63
N ASN A 303 -24.22 10.43 -23.60
CA ASN A 303 -25.25 9.58 -23.01
C ASN A 303 -25.22 8.17 -23.62
N GLY A 304 -25.34 7.15 -22.78
CA GLY A 304 -25.30 5.75 -23.19
C GLY A 304 -23.89 5.16 -23.29
N THR A 305 -22.84 5.95 -23.06
CA THR A 305 -21.47 5.43 -22.96
C THR A 305 -21.44 4.35 -21.88
N LYS A 306 -21.01 3.14 -22.24
CA LYS A 306 -20.99 2.01 -21.32
C LYS A 306 -19.88 2.15 -20.30
N VAL A 307 -20.17 1.67 -19.09
CA VAL A 307 -19.20 1.61 -18.01
C VAL A 307 -18.66 0.19 -17.89
N GLN A 308 -17.36 0.10 -17.68
CA GLN A 308 -16.58 -1.12 -17.65
C GLN A 308 -15.50 -1.03 -16.58
N THR A 309 -14.76 -2.11 -16.35
CA THR A 309 -13.47 -2.05 -15.67
C THR A 309 -12.34 -1.99 -16.68
N TRP A 310 -11.30 -1.22 -16.36
CA TRP A 310 -10.07 -1.16 -17.16
C TRP A 310 -8.86 -0.97 -16.26
N ALA A 311 -7.67 -1.32 -16.77
CA ALA A 311 -6.42 -1.03 -16.10
C ALA A 311 -6.36 0.46 -15.71
N CYS A 312 -6.02 0.76 -14.45
CA CYS A 312 -5.93 2.13 -14.00
C CYS A 312 -4.81 2.86 -14.74
N HIS A 313 -5.15 3.90 -15.51
CA HIS A 313 -4.21 4.66 -16.33
C HIS A 313 -4.29 6.18 -16.07
N GLY A 314 -5.08 6.60 -15.07
CA GLY A 314 -5.18 8.01 -14.67
C GLY A 314 -5.93 8.90 -15.65
N GLY A 315 -6.64 8.31 -16.64
CA GLY A 315 -7.44 9.08 -17.58
C GLY A 315 -8.68 9.69 -16.92
N ALA A 316 -9.13 10.83 -17.43
CA ALA A 316 -10.27 11.55 -16.85
C ALA A 316 -11.59 10.76 -16.92
N ASN A 317 -11.67 9.72 -17.77
CA ASN A 317 -12.77 8.78 -17.87
C ASN A 317 -12.82 7.73 -16.74
N GLN A 318 -11.77 7.66 -15.91
CA GLN A 318 -11.68 6.80 -14.72
C GLN A 318 -11.91 7.56 -13.41
N VAL A 319 -12.14 8.87 -13.49
CA VAL A 319 -12.38 9.74 -12.33
C VAL A 319 -13.88 9.81 -12.04
N TRP A 320 -14.26 9.65 -10.78
CA TRP A 320 -15.63 9.68 -10.30
C TRP A 320 -15.71 10.48 -9.00
N GLN A 321 -16.66 11.39 -8.92
CA GLN A 321 -16.85 12.24 -7.76
C GLN A 321 -18.23 11.97 -7.14
N PRO A 322 -18.33 11.88 -5.81
CA PRO A 322 -19.62 11.87 -5.13
C PRO A 322 -20.47 13.06 -5.58
N TYR A 323 -21.66 12.79 -6.08
CA TYR A 323 -22.55 13.82 -6.60
C TYR A 323 -24.01 13.40 -6.40
N ASN A 324 -24.77 14.24 -5.69
CA ASN A 324 -26.20 14.05 -5.47
C ASN A 324 -26.57 12.61 -5.01
N GLY A 325 -25.85 12.06 -4.03
CA GLY A 325 -26.10 10.70 -3.53
C GLY A 325 -25.74 9.57 -4.50
N GLY A 326 -24.86 9.83 -5.47
CA GLY A 326 -24.30 8.86 -6.40
C GLY A 326 -22.93 9.32 -6.89
N TYR A 327 -22.57 8.99 -8.14
CA TYR A 327 -21.29 9.38 -8.73
C TYR A 327 -21.47 10.11 -10.06
N ARG A 328 -20.64 11.13 -10.28
CA ARG A 328 -20.52 11.87 -11.54
C ARG A 328 -19.10 11.75 -12.07
N ASN A 329 -18.97 11.47 -13.37
CA ASN A 329 -17.68 11.58 -14.05
C ASN A 329 -17.47 13.06 -14.45
N PRO A 330 -16.44 13.75 -13.94
CA PRO A 330 -16.26 15.18 -14.16
C PRO A 330 -15.92 15.53 -15.62
N ALA A 331 -15.28 14.61 -16.36
CA ALA A 331 -14.90 14.83 -17.76
C ALA A 331 -16.10 14.89 -18.72
N SER A 332 -17.05 13.98 -18.54
CA SER A 332 -18.31 13.96 -19.31
C SER A 332 -19.38 14.90 -18.74
N GLY A 333 -19.27 15.19 -17.45
CA GLY A 333 -20.28 15.88 -16.66
C GLY A 333 -21.53 15.07 -16.36
N ARG A 334 -21.52 13.75 -16.64
CA ARG A 334 -22.65 12.83 -16.54
C ARG A 334 -22.56 11.92 -15.32
N CYS A 335 -23.70 11.40 -14.91
CA CYS A 335 -23.86 10.55 -13.76
C CYS A 335 -23.75 9.06 -14.12
N LEU A 336 -23.28 8.27 -13.16
CA LEU A 336 -23.30 6.82 -13.23
C LEU A 336 -24.73 6.31 -13.11
N ASP A 337 -25.22 5.64 -14.13
CA ASP A 337 -26.64 5.43 -14.36
C ASP A 337 -26.96 3.96 -14.66
N ILE A 338 -28.08 3.48 -14.11
CA ILE A 338 -28.71 2.22 -14.53
C ILE A 338 -29.70 2.54 -15.65
N PRO A 339 -29.49 2.02 -16.88
CA PRO A 339 -30.35 2.32 -18.02
C PRO A 339 -31.82 2.06 -17.75
N GLY A 340 -32.65 3.09 -17.95
CA GLY A 340 -34.10 2.99 -17.82
C GLY A 340 -34.60 2.58 -16.43
N SER A 341 -33.79 2.76 -15.38
CA SER A 341 -34.09 2.26 -14.03
C SER A 341 -34.37 0.76 -13.97
N SER A 342 -33.73 -0.02 -14.85
CA SER A 342 -33.89 -1.47 -14.92
C SER A 342 -33.62 -2.15 -13.58
N THR A 343 -34.49 -3.09 -13.21
CA THR A 343 -34.32 -3.97 -12.05
C THR A 343 -33.77 -5.35 -12.44
N THR A 344 -33.46 -5.56 -13.73
CA THR A 344 -32.94 -6.82 -14.26
C THR A 344 -31.46 -6.96 -13.93
N ASP A 345 -31.09 -8.10 -13.35
CA ASP A 345 -29.69 -8.47 -13.12
C ASP A 345 -28.93 -8.58 -14.44
N GLY A 346 -27.68 -8.10 -14.45
CA GLY A 346 -26.84 -8.03 -15.64
C GLY A 346 -27.03 -6.76 -16.47
N THR A 347 -27.81 -5.79 -16.01
CA THR A 347 -27.95 -4.51 -16.73
C THR A 347 -26.63 -3.73 -16.63
N GLN A 348 -25.90 -3.61 -17.73
CA GLN A 348 -24.65 -2.83 -17.78
C GLN A 348 -24.92 -1.34 -17.53
N LEU A 349 -24.12 -0.74 -16.63
CA LEU A 349 -24.18 0.67 -16.30
C LEU A 349 -23.73 1.56 -17.46
N GLN A 350 -24.14 2.82 -17.41
CA GLN A 350 -23.82 3.81 -18.43
C GLN A 350 -23.54 5.19 -17.82
N LEU A 351 -22.99 6.09 -18.64
CA LEU A 351 -23.08 7.52 -18.42
C LEU A 351 -24.44 8.03 -18.90
N TRP A 352 -25.10 8.83 -18.07
CA TRP A 352 -26.31 9.53 -18.46
C TRP A 352 -26.38 10.92 -17.82
N ASP A 353 -27.10 11.84 -18.45
CA ASP A 353 -27.32 13.17 -17.90
C ASP A 353 -27.90 13.07 -16.49
N CYS A 354 -27.36 13.87 -15.58
CA CYS A 354 -27.73 13.83 -14.17
C CYS A 354 -29.15 14.37 -13.97
N HIS A 355 -30.07 13.52 -13.54
CA HIS A 355 -31.46 13.86 -13.25
C HIS A 355 -31.89 13.49 -11.81
N GLY A 356 -31.00 12.86 -11.03
CA GLY A 356 -31.22 12.60 -9.60
C GLY A 356 -32.21 11.47 -9.29
N GLY A 357 -32.58 10.66 -10.28
CA GLY A 357 -33.40 9.48 -10.09
C GLY A 357 -32.70 8.40 -9.25
N SER A 358 -33.47 7.44 -8.72
CA SER A 358 -32.95 6.34 -7.89
C SER A 358 -31.90 5.49 -8.61
N ASN A 359 -32.04 5.36 -9.93
CA ASN A 359 -31.10 4.69 -10.83
C ASN A 359 -29.74 5.40 -11.00
N GLN A 360 -29.59 6.61 -10.44
CA GLN A 360 -28.32 7.36 -10.36
C GLN A 360 -27.80 7.49 -8.94
N LYS A 361 -28.49 6.89 -7.95
CA LYS A 361 -28.05 6.88 -6.56
C LYS A 361 -27.21 5.65 -6.29
N TRP A 362 -26.13 5.87 -5.54
CA TRP A 362 -25.17 4.84 -5.16
C TRP A 362 -24.66 5.13 -3.75
N THR A 363 -24.35 4.10 -2.97
CA THR A 363 -23.57 4.27 -1.75
C THR A 363 -22.24 4.97 -2.10
N THR A 364 -22.07 6.19 -1.59
CA THR A 364 -20.83 6.94 -1.78
C THR A 364 -19.78 6.45 -0.79
N LEU A 365 -18.60 6.12 -1.29
CA LEU A 365 -17.46 5.67 -0.50
C LEU A 365 -16.61 6.87 -0.10
N THR A 366 -16.00 6.81 1.09
CA THR A 366 -14.99 7.79 1.50
C THR A 366 -13.66 7.44 0.83
N ALA A 367 -13.07 8.40 0.14
CA ALA A 367 -11.75 8.24 -0.46
C ALA A 367 -10.68 8.10 0.63
N GLY A 368 -9.79 7.13 0.50
CA GLY A 368 -8.62 6.92 1.37
C GLY A 368 -7.30 6.94 0.61
#